data_AF-A0A955BVL4-F1
#
_entry.id   AF-A0A955BVL4-F1
#
_cell.length_a   1.000
_cell.length_b   1.000
_cell.length_c   1.000
_cell.angle_alpha   90.00
_cell.angle_beta   90.00
_cell.angle_gamma   90.00
#
_symmetry.space_group_name_H-M   'P 1'
#
loop_
_entity.id
_entity.type
_entity.pdbx_description
1 polymer ?
#
loop_
_entity_poly.entity_id
_entity_poly.type
_entity_poly.pdbx_seq_one_letter_code
_entity_poly.pdbx_strand_id
1 'polypeptide(L)'
;MRRACVFCTASLAVTAWLCCAAWAERITTNPATVFGDPSLQFNNIAITPDGTSIVLTGLFNGALTGDRVYSLPVPNNPATDTVALSQLSSQSFSVNQLYDVAFPPVISPNGSTILYTHDNGVAGVNTIYKMPIG
;
A
#
# COMPACT_ATOMS: atom_id res chain seq x y z
N MET A 1 -48.47 38.39 40.37
CA MET A 1 -47.77 38.18 39.08
C MET A 1 -46.32 38.58 39.24
N ARG A 2 -45.37 37.65 39.06
CA ARG A 2 -43.99 37.85 38.54
C ARG A 2 -43.27 36.49 38.65
N ARG A 3 -43.26 35.74 37.54
CA ARG A 3 -42.43 34.54 37.38
C ARG A 3 -41.01 35.00 37.06
N ALA A 4 -40.05 34.54 37.85
CA ALA A 4 -38.63 34.77 37.59
C ALA A 4 -38.23 34.02 36.32
N CYS A 5 -37.71 34.75 35.34
CA CYS A 5 -37.15 34.24 34.11
C CYS A 5 -35.72 33.77 34.42
N VAL A 6 -35.51 32.46 34.50
CA VAL A 6 -34.17 31.88 34.59
C VAL A 6 -33.60 31.90 33.18
N PHE A 7 -32.67 32.82 32.93
CA PHE A 7 -31.86 32.82 31.71
C PHE A 7 -30.98 31.58 31.71
N CYS A 8 -31.36 30.60 30.89
CA CYS A 8 -30.52 29.46 30.54
C CYS A 8 -29.45 29.98 29.57
N THR A 9 -28.26 30.30 30.08
CA THR A 9 -27.10 30.58 29.23
C THR A 9 -26.65 29.26 28.61
N ALA A 10 -27.10 28.99 27.39
CA ALA A 10 -26.60 27.91 26.58
C ALA A 10 -25.13 28.19 26.23
N SER A 11 -24.21 27.42 26.82
CA SER A 11 -22.83 27.37 26.38
C SER A 11 -22.79 26.85 24.94
N LEU A 12 -22.57 27.74 23.98
CA LEU A 12 -22.21 27.34 22.61
C LEU A 12 -20.85 26.65 22.69
N ALA A 13 -20.85 25.32 22.69
CA ALA A 13 -19.65 24.54 22.43
C ALA A 13 -19.19 24.86 21.00
N VAL A 14 -18.12 25.63 20.90
CA VAL A 14 -17.39 25.82 19.65
C VAL A 14 -16.77 24.47 19.29
N THR A 15 -17.50 23.64 18.54
CA THR A 15 -16.88 22.56 17.78
C THR A 15 -16.08 23.22 16.68
N ALA A 16 -14.82 23.58 16.99
CA ALA A 16 -13.86 23.94 15.98
C ALA A 16 -13.66 22.71 15.10
N TRP A 17 -14.27 22.74 13.92
CA TRP A 17 -14.00 21.81 12.85
C TRP A 17 -12.52 21.93 12.52
N LEU A 18 -11.71 21.03 13.07
CA LEU A 18 -10.39 20.72 12.56
C LEU A 18 -10.61 20.08 11.18
N CYS A 19 -10.86 20.92 10.18
CA CYS A 19 -10.63 20.53 8.79
C CYS A 19 -9.12 20.33 8.68
N CYS A 20 -8.66 19.13 9.04
CA CYS A 20 -7.33 18.68 8.68
C CYS A 20 -7.29 18.74 7.16
N ALA A 21 -6.45 19.61 6.60
CA ALA A 21 -6.37 19.73 5.17
C ALA A 21 -5.83 18.40 4.64
N ALA A 22 -6.72 17.62 4.02
CA ALA A 22 -6.41 16.28 3.52
C ALA A 22 -5.76 16.41 2.15
N TRP A 23 -4.45 16.61 2.15
CA TRP A 23 -3.64 16.55 0.93
C TRP A 23 -3.07 15.14 0.77
N ALA A 24 -2.81 14.74 -0.47
CA ALA A 24 -2.04 13.54 -0.73
C ALA A 24 -0.60 13.77 -0.26
N GLU A 25 -0.07 12.86 0.55
CA GLU A 25 1.35 12.85 0.93
C GLU A 25 2.11 11.82 0.11
N ARG A 26 3.31 12.19 -0.35
CA ARG A 26 4.17 11.31 -1.14
C ARG A 26 5.07 10.51 -0.21
N ILE A 27 4.96 9.18 -0.25
CA ILE A 27 5.95 8.28 0.37
C ILE A 27 7.13 8.09 -0.58
N THR A 28 8.35 8.27 -0.07
CA THR A 28 9.58 8.01 -0.82
C THR A 28 10.12 6.62 -0.48
N THR A 29 10.57 5.84 -1.46
CA THR A 29 11.09 4.48 -1.22
C THR A 29 12.57 4.33 -1.57
N ASN A 30 13.20 3.31 -0.97
CA ASN A 30 14.54 2.85 -1.30
C ASN A 30 14.55 1.31 -1.51
N PRO A 31 14.92 0.80 -2.70
CA PRO A 31 15.26 1.55 -3.90
C PRO A 31 14.11 2.43 -4.42
N ALA A 32 14.48 3.49 -5.14
CA ALA A 32 13.52 4.28 -5.92
C ALA A 32 13.26 3.59 -7.26
N THR A 33 12.10 3.85 -7.87
CA THR A 33 11.86 3.46 -9.26
C THR A 33 12.76 4.27 -10.20
N VAL A 34 13.14 3.68 -11.34
CA VAL A 34 14.04 4.35 -12.30
C VAL A 34 13.24 5.35 -13.15
N PHE A 35 13.77 6.56 -13.31
CA PHE A 35 13.12 7.62 -14.09
C PHE A 35 13.02 7.26 -15.59
N GLY A 36 11.85 7.51 -16.19
CA GLY A 36 11.66 7.45 -17.66
C GLY A 36 11.12 6.12 -18.22
N ASP A 37 10.86 5.12 -17.38
CA ASP A 37 10.26 3.86 -17.82
C ASP A 37 8.73 3.90 -17.62
N PRO A 38 7.93 3.65 -18.68
CA PRO A 38 6.48 3.75 -18.64
C PRO A 38 5.79 2.70 -17.76
N SER A 39 6.52 1.71 -17.22
CA SER A 39 5.96 0.59 -16.44
C SER A 39 6.42 0.52 -14.98
N LEU A 40 7.37 1.38 -14.54
CA LEU A 40 7.98 1.31 -13.19
C LEU A 40 7.21 2.12 -12.15
N GLN A 41 5.90 1.92 -12.07
CA GLN A 41 5.07 2.46 -10.99
C GLN A 41 4.59 1.31 -10.11
N PHE A 42 4.17 1.65 -8.90
CA PHE A 42 3.42 0.71 -8.07
C PHE A 42 2.13 0.37 -8.81
N ASN A 43 1.97 -0.87 -9.27
CA ASN A 43 0.79 -1.26 -10.04
C ASN A 43 -0.40 -1.54 -9.11
N ASN A 44 -0.12 -2.24 -8.02
CA ASN A 44 -1.12 -2.60 -7.03
C ASN A 44 -0.61 -2.35 -5.64
N ILE A 45 -1.49 -1.86 -4.77
CA ILE A 45 -1.14 -1.45 -3.41
C ILE A 45 -2.26 -1.91 -2.47
N ALA A 46 -1.89 -2.47 -1.33
CA ALA A 46 -2.78 -2.79 -0.23
C ALA A 46 -2.08 -2.50 1.10
N ILE A 47 -2.84 -2.07 2.10
CA ILE A 47 -2.34 -1.92 3.48
C ILE A 47 -2.70 -3.16 4.29
N THR A 48 -1.81 -3.62 5.17
CA THR A 48 -2.09 -4.73 6.08
C THR A 48 -3.22 -4.37 7.05
N PRO A 49 -4.00 -5.36 7.55
CA PRO A 49 -5.10 -5.10 8.47
C PRO A 49 -4.72 -4.41 9.78
N ASP A 50 -3.47 -4.57 10.23
CA ASP A 50 -2.92 -3.88 11.40
C ASP A 50 -2.46 -2.44 11.10
N GLY A 51 -2.48 -2.02 9.82
CA GLY A 51 -2.08 -0.70 9.37
C GLY A 51 -0.57 -0.44 9.41
N THR A 52 0.26 -1.45 9.67
CA THR A 52 1.71 -1.25 9.88
C THR A 52 2.51 -1.32 8.60
N SER A 53 2.01 -2.00 7.57
CA SER A 53 2.76 -2.30 6.36
C SER A 53 1.91 -2.09 5.10
N ILE A 54 2.57 -1.72 4.01
CA ILE A 54 2.02 -1.61 2.67
C ILE A 54 2.62 -2.74 1.84
N VAL A 55 1.76 -3.58 1.25
CA VAL A 55 2.14 -4.60 0.28
C VAL A 55 1.79 -4.11 -1.11
N LEU A 56 2.69 -4.35 -2.06
CA LEU A 56 2.54 -3.83 -3.40
C LEU A 56 3.20 -4.70 -4.45
N THR A 57 2.87 -4.42 -5.71
CA THR A 57 3.57 -4.97 -6.88
C THR A 57 4.22 -3.86 -7.69
N GLY A 58 5.38 -4.15 -8.25
CA GLY A 58 6.08 -3.25 -9.17
C GLY A 58 7.47 -3.76 -9.52
N LEU A 59 8.23 -2.96 -10.26
CA LEU A 59 9.57 -3.29 -10.70
C LEU A 59 10.58 -2.24 -10.20
N PHE A 60 11.51 -2.66 -9.34
CA PHE A 60 12.53 -1.79 -8.73
C PHE A 60 13.94 -2.01 -9.26
N ASN A 61 14.13 -3.03 -10.09
CA ASN A 61 15.41 -3.37 -10.67
C ASN A 61 15.22 -3.60 -12.17
N GLY A 62 15.68 -2.67 -13.01
CA GLY A 62 15.57 -2.76 -14.47
C GLY A 62 16.37 -3.91 -15.10
N ALA A 63 17.20 -4.62 -14.34
CA ALA A 63 17.80 -5.88 -14.77
C ALA A 63 16.84 -7.08 -14.62
N LEU A 64 15.70 -6.89 -13.96
CA LEU A 64 14.62 -7.88 -13.88
C LEU A 64 13.57 -7.57 -14.96
N THR A 65 12.95 -8.61 -15.49
CA THR A 65 12.03 -8.56 -16.62
C THR A 65 10.55 -8.68 -16.22
N GLY A 66 10.20 -8.37 -14.96
CA GLY A 66 8.81 -8.38 -14.52
C GLY A 66 8.61 -7.95 -13.07
N ASP A 67 7.36 -7.64 -12.74
CA ASP A 67 6.94 -7.18 -11.42
C ASP A 67 7.30 -8.19 -10.32
N ARG A 68 7.56 -7.66 -9.13
CA ARG A 68 7.77 -8.43 -7.90
C ARG A 68 6.83 -7.90 -6.83
N VAL A 69 6.62 -8.74 -5.83
CA VAL A 69 5.86 -8.35 -4.64
C VAL A 69 6.84 -7.78 -3.62
N TYR A 70 6.51 -6.61 -3.10
CA TYR A 70 7.27 -5.96 -2.03
C TYR A 70 6.38 -5.64 -0.84
N SER A 71 7.03 -5.43 0.30
CA SER A 71 6.46 -4.84 1.51
C SER A 71 7.30 -3.64 1.94
N LEU A 72 6.66 -2.60 2.46
CA LEU A 72 7.31 -1.52 3.19
C LEU A 72 6.49 -1.14 4.43
N PRO A 73 7.10 -0.66 5.53
CA PRO A 73 6.34 -0.14 6.66
C PRO A 73 5.61 1.16 6.28
N VAL A 74 4.45 1.40 6.89
CA VAL A 74 3.78 2.71 6.79
C VAL A 74 4.64 3.75 7.54
N PRO A 75 5.11 4.81 6.87
CA PRO A 75 5.96 5.80 7.51
C PRO A 75 5.17 6.65 8.52
N ASN A 76 5.83 7.09 9.58
CA ASN A 76 5.24 8.00 10.56
C ASN A 76 5.13 9.43 10.01
N ASN A 77 6.09 9.83 9.15
CA ASN A 77 6.07 11.12 8.44
C ASN A 77 6.26 10.88 6.94
N PRO A 78 5.19 10.54 6.20
CA PRO A 78 5.26 10.24 4.77
C PRO A 78 5.98 11.33 3.95
N ALA A 79 5.79 12.60 4.31
CA ALA A 79 6.38 13.74 3.60
C ALA A 79 7.92 13.81 3.63
N THR A 80 8.57 13.18 4.63
CA THR A 80 10.03 13.28 4.83
C THR A 80 10.73 11.93 4.89
N ASP A 81 10.01 10.87 5.27
CA ASP A 81 10.58 9.56 5.45
C ASP A 81 10.90 8.91 4.10
N THR A 82 12.06 8.25 4.03
CA THR A 82 12.40 7.33 2.94
C THR A 82 12.34 5.92 3.49
N VAL A 83 11.45 5.11 2.92
CA VAL A 83 11.15 3.79 3.43
C VAL A 83 11.86 2.71 2.63
N ALA A 84 12.54 1.79 3.30
CA ALA A 84 13.17 0.65 2.65
C ALA A 84 12.11 -0.38 2.21
N LEU A 85 12.23 -0.84 0.97
CA LEU A 85 11.43 -1.94 0.44
C LEU A 85 12.06 -3.29 0.80
N SER A 86 11.23 -4.23 1.19
CA SER A 86 11.57 -5.65 1.32
C SER A 86 10.91 -6.43 0.20
N GLN A 87 11.69 -7.12 -0.62
CA GLN A 87 11.15 -8.00 -1.66
C GLN A 87 10.63 -9.29 -1.00
N LEU A 88 9.34 -9.58 -1.16
CA LEU A 88 8.71 -10.77 -0.61
C LEU A 88 8.83 -11.97 -1.57
N SER A 89 8.67 -11.74 -2.88
CA SER A 89 8.80 -12.81 -3.87
C SER A 89 10.27 -13.16 -4.12
N SER A 90 10.62 -14.44 -4.20
CA SER A 90 11.98 -14.89 -4.54
C SER A 90 12.38 -14.51 -5.98
N GLN A 91 13.69 -14.51 -6.25
CA GLN A 91 14.24 -14.19 -7.59
C GLN A 91 14.03 -15.32 -8.62
N SER A 92 13.66 -16.53 -8.17
CA SER A 92 13.57 -17.74 -8.99
C SER A 92 12.30 -17.84 -9.85
N PHE A 93 11.47 -16.80 -9.90
CA PHE A 93 10.32 -16.75 -10.82
C PHE A 93 10.82 -16.28 -12.18
N SER A 94 10.75 -17.19 -13.15
CA SER A 94 11.44 -17.14 -14.44
C SER A 94 11.40 -15.77 -15.13
N VAL A 95 12.59 -15.30 -15.52
CA VAL A 95 12.91 -13.95 -16.00
C VAL A 95 12.52 -13.68 -17.47
N ASN A 96 11.41 -14.22 -17.99
CA ASN A 96 11.07 -13.98 -19.40
C ASN A 96 9.58 -14.06 -19.73
N GLN A 97 8.69 -13.96 -18.74
CA GLN A 97 7.25 -13.98 -19.00
C GLN A 97 6.68 -12.65 -18.54
N LEU A 98 6.25 -11.86 -19.51
CA LEU A 98 5.49 -10.64 -19.33
C LEU A 98 4.12 -11.04 -18.79
N TYR A 99 3.98 -11.26 -17.48
CA TYR A 99 2.66 -11.31 -16.87
C TYR A 99 2.58 -10.52 -15.57
N ASP A 100 1.51 -9.73 -15.58
CA ASP A 100 1.12 -8.66 -14.68
C ASP A 100 0.38 -9.27 -13.50
N VAL A 101 0.74 -8.88 -12.27
CA VAL A 101 -0.11 -9.16 -11.12
C VAL A 101 -1.30 -8.21 -11.25
N ALA A 102 -2.28 -8.51 -12.10
CA ALA A 102 -3.30 -7.55 -12.52
C ALA A 102 -4.39 -7.26 -11.46
N PHE A 103 -4.17 -7.59 -10.18
CA PHE A 103 -5.10 -7.25 -9.11
C PHE A 103 -4.44 -6.85 -7.78
N PRO A 104 -5.13 -6.02 -6.98
CA PRO A 104 -4.71 -5.68 -5.62
C PRO A 104 -4.42 -6.93 -4.77
N PRO A 105 -3.22 -7.05 -4.16
CA PRO A 105 -2.90 -8.17 -3.28
C PRO A 105 -4.02 -8.40 -2.26
N VAL A 106 -4.52 -9.63 -2.17
CA VAL A 106 -5.53 -9.97 -1.17
C VAL A 106 -4.82 -10.42 0.09
N ILE A 107 -4.80 -9.56 1.10
CA ILE A 107 -4.16 -9.84 2.39
C ILE A 107 -5.12 -10.62 3.27
N SER A 108 -4.64 -11.69 3.92
CA SER A 108 -5.44 -12.46 4.87
C SER A 108 -5.89 -11.60 6.06
N PRO A 109 -7.05 -11.86 6.68
CA PRO A 109 -7.56 -11.03 7.78
C PRO A 109 -6.61 -10.91 8.99
N ASN A 110 -5.74 -11.90 9.19
CA ASN A 110 -4.71 -11.90 10.24
C ASN A 110 -3.41 -11.21 9.81
N GLY A 111 -3.34 -10.62 8.61
CA GLY A 111 -2.16 -9.92 8.08
C GLY A 111 -0.97 -10.80 7.70
N SER A 112 -1.03 -12.11 7.90
CA SER A 112 0.17 -12.95 7.80
C SER A 112 0.52 -13.43 6.39
N THR A 113 -0.43 -13.36 5.44
CA THR A 113 -0.24 -13.87 4.08
C THR A 113 -0.94 -13.02 3.03
N ILE A 114 -0.46 -13.10 1.79
CA ILE A 114 -1.15 -12.59 0.61
C ILE A 114 -1.53 -13.69 -0.36
N LEU A 115 -2.60 -13.45 -1.11
CA LEU A 115 -2.91 -14.14 -2.35
C LEU A 115 -2.62 -13.23 -3.54
N TYR A 116 -1.96 -13.78 -4.55
CA TYR A 116 -1.69 -13.11 -5.82
C TYR A 116 -1.72 -14.11 -6.97
N THR A 117 -2.04 -13.68 -8.19
CA THR A 117 -1.88 -14.54 -9.36
C THR A 117 -0.52 -14.38 -10.00
N HIS A 118 -0.03 -15.48 -10.55
CA HIS A 118 1.14 -15.50 -11.40
C HIS A 118 1.00 -16.71 -12.34
N ASP A 119 1.59 -16.68 -13.53
CA ASP A 119 1.57 -17.83 -14.46
C ASP A 119 2.82 -18.73 -14.29
N ASN A 120 3.86 -18.19 -13.65
CA ASN A 120 5.15 -18.82 -13.38
C ASN A 120 5.80 -19.41 -14.64
N GLY A 121 5.54 -18.78 -15.79
CA GLY A 121 5.99 -19.25 -17.09
C GLY A 121 5.41 -20.59 -17.54
N VAL A 122 4.31 -21.04 -16.93
CA VAL A 122 3.52 -22.17 -17.40
C VAL A 122 2.39 -21.63 -18.26
N ALA A 123 2.52 -21.81 -19.58
CA ALA A 123 1.52 -21.34 -20.53
C ALA A 123 0.15 -21.99 -20.25
N GLY A 124 -0.89 -21.16 -20.18
CA GLY A 124 -2.29 -21.61 -20.20
C GLY A 124 -2.89 -22.03 -18.85
N VAL A 125 -2.26 -21.69 -17.71
CA VAL A 125 -2.85 -21.94 -16.38
C VAL A 125 -2.77 -20.70 -15.49
N ASN A 126 -3.91 -20.11 -15.18
CA ASN A 126 -4.01 -19.10 -14.13
C ASN A 126 -3.77 -19.77 -12.78
N THR A 127 -2.71 -19.39 -12.08
CA THR A 127 -2.38 -19.93 -10.76
C THR A 127 -2.50 -18.86 -9.70
N ILE A 128 -3.17 -19.18 -8.59
CA ILE A 128 -3.21 -18.34 -7.39
C ILE A 128 -2.16 -18.86 -6.42
N TYR A 129 -1.24 -17.99 -6.02
CA TYR A 129 -0.20 -18.27 -5.05
C TYR A 129 -0.57 -17.65 -3.71
N LYS A 130 -0.15 -18.34 -2.63
CA LYS A 130 -0.18 -17.83 -1.26
C LYS A 130 1.25 -17.63 -0.78
N MET A 131 1.54 -16.46 -0.20
CA MET A 131 2.88 -16.13 0.29
C MET A 131 2.82 -15.43 1.64
N PRO A 132 3.76 -15.71 2.58
CA PRO A 132 3.89 -14.95 3.83
C PRO A 132 4.30 -13.48 3.59
N ILE A 133 3.88 -12.59 4.50
CA ILE A 133 4.29 -11.16 4.48
C ILE A 133 5.56 -10.91 5.32
N GLY A 134 6.02 -11.90 6.10
CA GLY A 134 7.12 -11.76 7.05
C GLY A 134 6.63 -11.76 8.48
#